data_AF-A0A1M3HX26-F1
#
_entry.id   AF-A0A1M3HX26-F1
#
_cell.length_a   1.000
_cell.length_b   1.000
_cell.length_c   1.000
_cell.angle_alpha   90.00
_cell.angle_beta   90.00
_cell.angle_gamma   90.00
#
_symmetry.space_group_name_H-M   'P 1'
#
loop_
_entity.id
_entity.type
_entity.pdbx_description
1 polymer ?
#
loop_
_entity_poly.entity_id
_entity_poly.type
_entity_poly.pdbx_seq_one_letter_code
_entity_poly.pdbx_strand_id
1 'polypeptide(L)'
;MKGESGVKVRKLAVLAAVLAALPVLGGGALQAAGRGPVEPGRIVLERQGAFAAGGTVLGDPAKSSLHCDHGYVEYQIPVKARKTALFMWHSSSALVWQQRWDGGEGFRDIFLKRGFATYLWDGPRVGRANWGCEEYTYKPGIGRDQGNFTAWRFGKTFGEWFPGVQFPKDDKRAYEQAMRARYEEFDIVKNVRLEAEAGAKAIDEVGPSVVLTNSAGGLRALLAATQSSNVKGIVAYENPGFPFPEGAGPDRPEGPFGPIRVTEEEFNRLTKIPLQFVWGDNIADSTTWPASLKQCEQFVELINQRGGNAKILKLTDVGLKGNTHIPFMDMNNRAVADQLSAFLKQNGLDRR
;
A
#
# COMPACT_ATOMS: atom_id res chain seq x y z
N MET A 1 18.90 -42.96 -63.66
CA MET A 1 19.23 -41.94 -64.67
C MET A 1 19.55 -40.65 -63.91
N LYS A 2 20.79 -40.12 -63.93
CA LYS A 2 21.36 -39.22 -64.98
C LYS A 2 20.44 -38.02 -65.24
N GLY A 3 20.85 -36.76 -65.10
CA GLY A 3 22.09 -36.11 -64.59
C GLY A 3 21.77 -34.64 -64.27
N GLU A 4 22.40 -33.96 -63.32
CA GLU A 4 23.69 -33.25 -63.41
C GLU A 4 23.89 -32.29 -64.61
N SER A 5 23.81 -30.99 -64.32
CA SER A 5 24.70 -29.92 -64.82
C SER A 5 24.53 -28.69 -63.89
N GLY A 6 25.54 -28.02 -63.34
CA GLY A 6 26.99 -28.10 -63.52
C GLY A 6 27.56 -26.84 -64.18
N VAL A 7 28.82 -26.47 -63.84
CA VAL A 7 29.64 -25.37 -64.41
C VAL A 7 29.25 -23.96 -63.90
N LYS A 8 30.13 -23.08 -63.36
CA LYS A 8 31.57 -23.11 -62.99
C LYS A 8 31.90 -22.03 -61.93
N VAL A 9 33.07 -22.15 -61.26
CA VAL A 9 33.73 -21.09 -60.45
C VAL A 9 34.85 -20.43 -61.25
N ARG A 10 35.13 -19.13 -61.03
CA ARG A 10 36.46 -18.51 -61.27
C ARG A 10 36.86 -17.56 -60.13
N LYS A 11 38.17 -17.48 -59.89
CA LYS A 11 38.87 -16.79 -58.78
C LYS A 11 39.65 -15.56 -59.29
N LEU A 12 40.26 -14.83 -58.34
CA LEU A 12 41.31 -13.77 -58.48
C LEU A 12 40.80 -12.38 -58.92
N ALA A 13 41.37 -11.25 -58.45
CA ALA A 13 42.30 -11.00 -57.34
C ALA A 13 42.45 -9.48 -57.03
N VAL A 14 42.82 -9.14 -55.79
CA VAL A 14 43.80 -8.09 -55.36
C VAL A 14 43.68 -6.66 -55.94
N LEU A 15 43.48 -5.64 -55.09
CA LEU A 15 44.54 -4.71 -54.59
C LEU A 15 43.94 -3.68 -53.59
N ALA A 16 44.77 -3.11 -52.72
CA ALA A 16 44.36 -2.11 -51.72
C ALA A 16 44.41 -0.67 -52.26
N ALA A 17 43.60 0.22 -51.67
CA ALA A 17 43.80 1.67 -51.74
C ALA A 17 43.40 2.31 -50.40
N VAL A 18 44.38 2.90 -49.71
CA VAL A 18 44.15 3.80 -48.57
C VAL A 18 43.91 5.20 -49.12
N LEU A 19 42.79 5.82 -48.79
CA LEU A 19 42.64 7.27 -48.85
C LEU A 19 42.14 7.78 -47.50
N ALA A 20 42.97 8.60 -46.85
CA ALA A 20 42.56 9.42 -45.72
C ALA A 20 41.89 10.69 -46.23
N ALA A 21 40.74 11.05 -45.66
CA ALA A 21 40.11 12.35 -45.84
C ALA A 21 39.52 12.83 -44.52
N LEU A 22 40.01 13.98 -44.03
CA LEU A 22 39.39 14.81 -42.99
C LEU A 22 39.11 16.17 -43.66
N PRO A 23 37.88 16.70 -43.54
CA PRO A 23 37.55 17.67 -42.47
C PRO A 23 36.25 17.27 -41.72
N VAL A 24 36.11 17.46 -40.40
CA VAL A 24 36.05 18.70 -39.59
C VAL A 24 34.69 19.46 -39.69
N LEU A 25 34.12 19.73 -38.51
CA LEU A 25 32.96 20.57 -38.15
C LEU A 25 31.51 20.03 -38.28
N GLY A 26 30.79 20.11 -37.14
CA GLY A 26 29.49 20.79 -37.14
C GLY A 26 28.21 19.96 -37.07
N GLY A 27 28.05 19.10 -36.06
CA GLY A 27 26.80 18.35 -35.84
C GLY A 27 26.53 18.04 -34.38
N GLY A 28 26.02 19.01 -33.63
CA GLY A 28 25.61 18.81 -32.23
C GLY A 28 24.37 17.92 -32.14
N ALA A 29 24.56 16.60 -32.10
CA ALA A 29 23.49 15.67 -31.78
C ALA A 29 23.05 15.91 -30.34
N LEU A 30 21.85 16.48 -30.16
CA LEU A 30 21.13 16.37 -28.90
C LEU A 30 21.07 14.87 -28.55
N GLN A 31 21.70 14.49 -27.45
CA GLN A 31 21.30 13.26 -26.77
C GLN A 31 19.90 13.51 -26.22
N ALA A 32 18.89 13.25 -27.05
CA ALA A 32 17.60 12.84 -26.54
C ALA A 32 17.89 11.64 -25.64
N ALA A 33 17.76 11.85 -24.33
CA ALA A 33 17.95 10.83 -23.32
C ALA A 33 16.85 9.77 -23.51
N GLY A 34 17.12 8.83 -24.42
CA GLY A 34 16.22 7.76 -24.76
C GLY A 34 15.91 7.00 -23.49
N ARG A 35 14.65 7.07 -23.06
CA ARG A 35 14.10 6.11 -22.11
C ARG A 35 14.10 4.75 -22.79
N GLY A 36 15.24 4.06 -22.72
CA GLY A 36 15.33 2.65 -23.09
C GLY A 36 14.31 1.85 -22.27
N PRO A 37 13.92 0.66 -22.75
CA PRO A 37 13.07 -0.22 -21.96
C PRO A 37 13.72 -0.45 -20.60
N VAL A 38 13.02 -0.10 -19.53
CA VAL A 38 13.44 -0.48 -18.18
C VAL A 38 13.27 -2.00 -18.13
N GLU A 39 14.39 -2.74 -18.21
CA GLU A 39 14.47 -4.14 -17.79
C GLU A 39 13.69 -4.28 -16.47
N PRO A 40 12.58 -5.05 -16.42
CA PRO A 40 11.77 -5.16 -15.22
C PRO A 40 12.59 -5.93 -14.18
N GLY A 41 13.36 -5.18 -13.38
CA GLY A 41 14.44 -5.71 -12.55
C GLY A 41 14.01 -6.92 -11.75
N ARG A 42 14.75 -8.02 -11.89
CA ARG A 42 14.42 -9.30 -11.24
C ARG A 42 14.38 -9.14 -9.73
N ILE A 43 13.35 -9.67 -9.09
CA ILE A 43 13.32 -9.79 -7.62
C ILE A 43 14.08 -11.06 -7.25
N VAL A 44 15.10 -10.94 -6.42
CA VAL A 44 15.84 -12.08 -5.86
C VAL A 44 15.56 -12.10 -4.36
N LEU A 45 14.88 -13.14 -3.91
CA LEU A 45 14.47 -13.31 -2.52
C LEU A 45 15.49 -14.15 -1.75
N GLU A 46 15.85 -13.67 -0.57
CA GLU A 46 16.58 -14.44 0.45
C GLU A 46 15.64 -15.45 1.11
N ARG A 47 14.41 -15.03 1.41
CA ARG A 47 13.38 -15.84 2.06
C ARG A 47 11.99 -15.34 1.72
N GLN A 48 11.03 -16.26 1.66
CA GLN A 48 9.60 -15.96 1.63
C GLN A 48 8.84 -17.01 2.44
N GLY A 49 7.63 -16.68 2.87
CA GLY A 49 6.77 -17.61 3.61
C GLY A 49 5.56 -16.90 4.19
N ALA A 50 4.92 -17.55 5.16
CA ALA A 50 3.82 -16.98 5.91
C ALA A 50 3.79 -17.51 7.34
N PHE A 51 3.13 -16.78 8.23
CA PHE A 51 2.87 -17.18 9.62
C PHE A 51 1.57 -16.54 10.14
N ALA A 52 1.01 -17.10 11.20
CA ALA A 52 -0.10 -16.51 11.93
C ALA A 52 0.43 -15.83 13.20
N ALA A 53 -0.17 -14.71 13.61
CA ALA A 53 0.28 -13.93 14.77
C ALA A 53 -0.89 -13.36 15.58
N GLY A 54 -0.70 -13.24 16.89
CA GLY A 54 -1.78 -12.86 17.81
C GLY A 54 -2.81 -13.97 18.02
N GLY A 55 -4.06 -13.58 18.28
CA GLY A 55 -5.15 -14.50 18.60
C GLY A 55 -5.16 -15.02 20.02
N THR A 56 -6.09 -15.95 20.27
CA THR A 56 -6.34 -16.58 21.57
C THR A 56 -6.78 -18.04 21.39
N VAL A 57 -6.94 -18.75 22.50
CA VAL A 57 -7.37 -20.15 22.53
C VAL A 57 -8.64 -20.28 23.39
N LEU A 58 -9.72 -20.76 22.80
CA LEU A 58 -10.93 -21.16 23.53
C LEU A 58 -10.85 -22.63 23.96
N GLY A 59 -11.53 -22.99 25.04
CA GLY A 59 -11.69 -24.37 25.51
C GLY A 59 -10.49 -24.92 26.30
N ASP A 60 -10.42 -26.24 26.47
CA ASP A 60 -9.34 -26.93 27.17
C ASP A 60 -8.20 -27.25 26.19
N PRO A 61 -6.99 -26.66 26.34
CA PRO A 61 -5.86 -26.87 25.43
C PRO A 61 -5.50 -28.35 25.18
N ALA A 62 -5.72 -29.23 26.15
CA ALA A 62 -5.34 -30.63 26.09
C ALA A 62 -6.46 -31.57 25.60
N LYS A 63 -7.70 -31.09 25.44
CA LYS A 63 -8.87 -31.94 25.14
C LYS A 63 -9.77 -31.42 24.02
N SER A 64 -10.02 -30.12 23.98
CA SER A 64 -11.05 -29.52 23.12
C SER A 64 -10.83 -28.02 23.01
N SER A 65 -9.85 -27.63 22.19
CA SER A 65 -9.44 -26.23 22.02
C SER A 65 -9.62 -25.70 20.60
N LEU A 66 -9.79 -24.38 20.50
CA LEU A 66 -9.89 -23.63 19.24
C LEU A 66 -8.92 -22.46 19.27
N HIS A 67 -7.91 -22.45 18.39
CA HIS A 67 -7.02 -21.32 18.19
C HIS A 67 -7.66 -20.37 17.18
N CYS A 68 -8.00 -19.15 17.58
CA CYS A 68 -8.85 -18.23 16.80
C CYS A 68 -8.47 -16.76 17.03
N ASP A 69 -9.05 -15.86 16.23
CA ASP A 69 -8.77 -14.42 16.23
C ASP A 69 -7.28 -14.06 16.03
N HIS A 70 -6.49 -14.95 15.42
CA HIS A 70 -5.15 -14.64 14.93
C HIS A 70 -5.25 -13.82 13.65
N GLY A 71 -4.24 -13.00 13.36
CA GLY A 71 -4.03 -12.45 12.02
C GLY A 71 -3.06 -13.31 11.20
N TYR A 72 -2.92 -12.99 9.92
CA TYR A 72 -2.08 -13.73 8.97
C TYR A 72 -1.08 -12.80 8.28
N VAL A 73 0.18 -13.22 8.22
CA VAL A 73 1.27 -12.50 7.56
C VAL A 73 1.80 -13.34 6.40
N GLU A 74 1.78 -12.82 5.18
CA GLU A 74 2.62 -13.29 4.06
C GLU A 74 3.84 -12.39 3.96
N TYR A 75 5.05 -12.95 3.78
CA TYR A 75 6.27 -12.15 3.70
C TYR A 75 7.19 -12.54 2.55
N GLN A 76 7.90 -11.53 2.03
CA GLN A 76 8.99 -11.66 1.07
C GLN A 76 10.16 -10.76 1.49
N ILE A 77 11.36 -11.32 1.56
CA ILE A 77 12.59 -10.64 1.99
C ILE A 77 13.58 -10.68 0.81
N PRO A 78 13.97 -9.54 0.23
CA PRO A 78 14.95 -9.50 -0.85
C PRO A 78 16.37 -9.70 -0.31
N VAL A 79 17.28 -10.19 -1.16
CA VAL A 79 18.71 -10.24 -0.83
C VAL A 79 19.23 -8.83 -0.47
N LYS A 80 20.04 -8.73 0.59
CA LYS A 80 20.54 -7.44 1.13
C LYS A 80 19.42 -6.45 1.48
N ALA A 81 18.36 -6.94 2.11
CA ALA A 81 17.24 -6.13 2.62
C ALA A 81 17.72 -4.98 3.54
N ARG A 82 16.94 -3.90 3.56
CA ARG A 82 17.09 -2.77 4.49
C ARG A 82 16.70 -3.18 5.92
N LYS A 83 17.20 -2.43 6.90
CA LYS A 83 16.99 -2.68 8.36
C LYS A 83 15.56 -2.44 8.84
N THR A 84 14.73 -1.81 8.03
CA THR A 84 13.33 -1.52 8.34
C THR A 84 12.44 -2.19 7.30
N ALA A 85 11.47 -2.96 7.76
CA ALA A 85 10.48 -3.62 6.91
C ALA A 85 9.33 -2.69 6.54
N LEU A 86 8.54 -3.07 5.53
CA LEU A 86 7.25 -2.46 5.23
C LEU A 86 6.14 -3.45 5.57
N PHE A 87 5.35 -3.11 6.58
CA PHE A 87 4.20 -3.89 7.04
C PHE A 87 2.94 -3.30 6.41
N MET A 88 2.29 -4.03 5.50
CA MET A 88 1.26 -3.54 4.60
C MET A 88 -0.12 -4.03 5.05
N TRP A 89 -0.95 -3.13 5.56
CA TRP A 89 -2.20 -3.40 6.25
C TRP A 89 -3.36 -2.63 5.61
N HIS A 90 -4.08 -3.30 4.72
CA HIS A 90 -5.34 -2.77 4.17
C HIS A 90 -6.49 -3.12 5.12
N SER A 91 -7.54 -2.29 5.23
CA SER A 91 -8.69 -2.59 6.10
C SER A 91 -9.41 -3.90 5.73
N SER A 92 -9.38 -4.23 4.45
CA SER A 92 -10.08 -5.36 3.84
C SER A 92 -9.10 -6.37 3.23
N SER A 93 -8.95 -6.46 1.90
CA SER A 93 -8.05 -7.44 1.27
C SER A 93 -6.58 -7.01 1.15
N ALA A 94 -5.64 -7.87 1.53
CA ALA A 94 -4.21 -7.71 1.22
C ALA A 94 -3.85 -7.79 -0.28
N LEU A 95 -4.78 -8.13 -1.18
CA LEU A 95 -4.58 -8.12 -2.64
C LEU A 95 -4.08 -6.76 -3.15
N VAL A 96 -4.56 -5.67 -2.54
CA VAL A 96 -4.34 -4.30 -3.02
C VAL A 96 -2.86 -3.87 -3.08
N TRP A 97 -1.99 -4.56 -2.36
CA TRP A 97 -0.56 -4.28 -2.33
C TRP A 97 0.21 -4.99 -3.45
N GLN A 98 -0.38 -6.01 -4.09
CA GLN A 98 0.32 -6.95 -4.96
C GLN A 98 0.38 -6.49 -6.43
N GLN A 99 -0.65 -5.78 -6.90
CA GLN A 99 -0.76 -5.30 -8.27
C GLN A 99 -1.54 -3.99 -8.37
N ARG A 100 -1.40 -3.29 -9.51
CA ARG A 100 -2.32 -2.23 -9.93
C ARG A 100 -3.65 -2.78 -10.40
N TRP A 101 -4.63 -1.89 -10.57
CA TRP A 101 -5.92 -2.21 -11.18
C TRP A 101 -5.80 -2.83 -12.58
N ASP A 102 -4.86 -2.35 -13.40
CA ASP A 102 -4.58 -2.85 -14.75
C ASP A 102 -3.67 -4.09 -14.79
N GLY A 103 -3.40 -4.72 -13.65
CA GLY A 103 -2.46 -5.84 -13.51
C GLY A 103 -0.98 -5.43 -13.56
N GLY A 104 -0.66 -4.12 -13.59
CA GLY A 104 0.69 -3.63 -13.46
C GLY A 104 1.31 -3.85 -12.06
N GLU A 105 2.59 -3.52 -11.93
CA GLU A 105 3.38 -3.77 -10.71
C GLU A 105 2.83 -3.06 -9.45
N GLY A 106 2.52 -3.83 -8.40
CA GLY A 106 2.03 -3.31 -7.13
C GLY A 106 3.12 -2.82 -6.18
N PHE A 107 2.71 -2.26 -5.04
CA PHE A 107 3.63 -1.74 -4.03
C PHE A 107 4.57 -2.80 -3.45
N ARG A 108 4.10 -4.03 -3.21
CA ARG A 108 4.96 -5.16 -2.77
C ARG A 108 6.19 -5.27 -3.67
N ASP A 109 5.95 -5.46 -4.96
CA ASP A 109 6.99 -5.70 -5.96
C ASP A 109 7.89 -4.47 -6.17
N ILE A 110 7.29 -3.26 -6.20
CA ILE A 110 8.05 -1.99 -6.24
C ILE A 110 9.02 -1.88 -5.07
N PHE A 111 8.60 -2.22 -3.85
CA PHE A 111 9.43 -2.03 -2.65
C PHE A 111 10.42 -3.18 -2.39
N LEU A 112 10.10 -4.41 -2.81
CA LEU A 112 11.08 -5.50 -2.92
C LEU A 112 12.24 -5.09 -3.84
N LYS A 113 11.95 -4.50 -5.00
CA LYS A 113 12.98 -3.95 -5.92
C LYS A 113 13.74 -2.76 -5.33
N ARG A 114 13.12 -1.97 -4.44
CA ARG A 114 13.79 -0.92 -3.65
C ARG A 114 14.57 -1.47 -2.44
N GLY A 115 14.57 -2.79 -2.23
CA GLY A 115 15.35 -3.49 -1.20
C GLY A 115 14.72 -3.52 0.19
N PHE A 116 13.40 -3.34 0.31
CA PHE A 116 12.68 -3.51 1.57
C PHE A 116 12.14 -4.93 1.69
N ALA A 117 12.17 -5.51 2.88
CA ALA A 117 11.34 -6.66 3.19
C ALA A 117 9.87 -6.21 3.28
N THR A 118 8.95 -6.97 2.69
CA THR A 118 7.53 -6.64 2.61
C THR A 118 6.70 -7.72 3.28
N TYR A 119 5.79 -7.30 4.17
CA TYR A 119 4.91 -8.17 4.94
C TYR A 119 3.46 -7.75 4.67
N LEU A 120 2.66 -8.60 4.05
CA LEU A 120 1.24 -8.38 3.80
C LEU A 120 0.43 -8.95 4.96
N TRP A 121 -0.40 -8.12 5.59
CA TRP A 121 -1.21 -8.48 6.74
C TRP A 121 -2.69 -8.55 6.40
N ASP A 122 -3.32 -9.66 6.76
CA ASP A 122 -4.77 -9.74 6.95
C ASP A 122 -5.03 -9.83 8.47
N GLY A 123 -5.82 -8.89 9.00
CA GLY A 123 -6.14 -8.85 10.44
C GLY A 123 -7.11 -9.96 10.87
N PRO A 124 -7.22 -10.24 12.19
CA PRO A 124 -8.21 -11.16 12.74
C PRO A 124 -9.59 -11.08 12.08
N ARG A 125 -10.11 -12.23 11.65
CA ARG A 125 -11.41 -12.44 10.96
C ARG A 125 -11.47 -11.96 9.51
N VAL A 126 -10.42 -11.32 9.00
CA VAL A 126 -10.36 -10.79 7.64
C VAL A 126 -9.55 -11.73 6.74
N GLY A 127 -10.02 -11.97 5.50
CA GLY A 127 -9.27 -12.68 4.47
C GLY A 127 -8.77 -14.07 4.86
N ARG A 128 -7.44 -14.26 4.87
CA ARG A 128 -6.78 -15.53 5.26
C ARG A 128 -6.79 -15.81 6.75
N ALA A 129 -7.14 -14.80 7.55
CA ALA A 129 -7.23 -14.86 9.00
C ALA A 129 -8.69 -15.00 9.50
N ASN A 130 -9.59 -15.54 8.66
CA ASN A 130 -11.03 -15.55 8.91
C ASN A 130 -11.49 -16.43 10.10
N TRP A 131 -10.60 -17.09 10.82
CA TRP A 131 -10.95 -18.07 11.86
C TRP A 131 -11.22 -17.38 13.21
N GLY A 132 -12.45 -16.87 13.36
CA GLY A 132 -12.85 -16.05 14.52
C GLY A 132 -13.22 -16.83 15.78
N CYS A 133 -13.13 -16.16 16.95
CA CYS A 133 -13.55 -16.72 18.25
C CYS A 133 -15.03 -16.47 18.60
N GLU A 134 -15.80 -15.83 17.72
CA GLU A 134 -17.24 -15.60 17.90
C GLU A 134 -17.99 -15.80 16.58
N GLU A 135 -19.29 -16.09 16.67
CA GLU A 135 -20.13 -16.33 15.49
C GLU A 135 -20.36 -15.05 14.69
N TYR A 136 -20.26 -15.14 13.36
CA TYR A 136 -20.57 -14.06 12.43
C TYR A 136 -21.41 -14.58 11.26
N THR A 137 -22.46 -13.84 10.91
CA THR A 137 -23.31 -14.13 9.74
C THR A 137 -22.99 -13.16 8.61
N TYR A 138 -22.46 -13.67 7.50
CA TYR A 138 -22.34 -12.89 6.26
C TYR A 138 -23.67 -12.86 5.49
N LYS A 139 -24.04 -11.70 4.94
CA LYS A 139 -25.15 -11.55 4.00
C LYS A 139 -24.70 -10.68 2.81
N PRO A 140 -24.89 -11.12 1.55
CA PRO A 140 -24.57 -10.30 0.38
C PRO A 140 -25.32 -8.96 0.40
N GLY A 141 -24.58 -7.85 0.36
CA GLY A 141 -25.15 -6.51 0.24
C GLY A 141 -25.37 -6.14 -1.23
N ILE A 142 -26.57 -6.37 -1.77
CA ILE A 142 -26.95 -5.86 -3.09
C ILE A 142 -26.85 -4.32 -3.07
N GLY A 143 -26.17 -3.74 -4.06
CA GLY A 143 -25.83 -2.31 -4.07
C GLY A 143 -24.42 -1.98 -3.56
N ARG A 144 -23.66 -2.96 -3.04
CA ARG A 144 -22.30 -2.72 -2.51
C ARG A 144 -21.34 -2.17 -3.56
N ASP A 145 -21.41 -2.63 -4.81
CA ASP A 145 -20.55 -2.16 -5.90
C ASP A 145 -20.76 -0.67 -6.20
N GLN A 146 -22.01 -0.21 -6.17
CA GLN A 146 -22.39 1.19 -6.33
C GLN A 146 -21.84 2.04 -5.17
N GLY A 147 -21.89 1.50 -3.94
CA GLY A 147 -21.27 2.11 -2.76
C GLY A 147 -19.73 2.13 -2.84
N ASN A 148 -19.11 1.04 -3.33
CA ASN A 148 -17.66 0.95 -3.53
C ASN A 148 -17.19 2.01 -4.54
N PHE A 149 -17.88 2.16 -5.67
CA PHE A 149 -17.52 3.13 -6.73
C PHE A 149 -17.40 4.57 -6.21
N THR A 150 -18.39 5.01 -5.41
CA THR A 150 -18.40 6.37 -4.86
C THR A 150 -17.50 6.51 -3.64
N ALA A 151 -17.48 5.52 -2.74
CA ALA A 151 -16.58 5.50 -1.58
C ALA A 151 -15.11 5.48 -2.01
N TRP A 152 -14.74 4.75 -3.06
CA TRP A 152 -13.38 4.71 -3.57
C TRP A 152 -13.01 5.89 -4.50
N ARG A 153 -13.95 6.83 -4.70
CA ARG A 153 -13.81 8.01 -5.56
C ARG A 153 -13.39 7.67 -6.99
N PHE A 154 -13.99 6.63 -7.56
CA PHE A 154 -13.93 6.43 -9.03
C PHE A 154 -14.79 7.47 -9.76
N GLY A 155 -15.83 7.96 -9.10
CA GLY A 155 -16.72 9.02 -9.56
C GLY A 155 -17.68 9.46 -8.46
N LYS A 156 -18.38 10.57 -8.67
CA LYS A 156 -19.33 11.13 -7.68
C LYS A 156 -20.63 10.32 -7.61
N THR A 157 -21.10 9.87 -8.76
CA THR A 157 -22.29 9.03 -8.95
C THR A 157 -21.87 7.72 -9.61
N PHE A 158 -22.54 6.61 -9.32
CA PHE A 158 -22.22 5.33 -9.96
C PHE A 158 -22.29 5.42 -11.49
N GLY A 159 -21.21 5.04 -12.17
CA GLY A 159 -21.07 5.12 -13.63
C GLY A 159 -20.54 6.46 -14.16
N GLU A 160 -20.54 7.52 -13.34
CA GLU A 160 -20.06 8.86 -13.70
C GLU A 160 -18.61 9.07 -13.22
N TRP A 161 -17.64 8.57 -13.98
CA TRP A 161 -16.22 8.65 -13.66
C TRP A 161 -15.70 10.09 -13.49
N PHE A 162 -14.83 10.33 -12.50
CA PHE A 162 -14.16 11.62 -12.36
C PHE A 162 -13.22 11.90 -13.56
N PRO A 163 -13.16 13.15 -14.06
CA PRO A 163 -12.22 13.53 -15.12
C PRO A 163 -10.76 13.27 -14.70
N GLY A 164 -10.02 12.53 -15.52
CA GLY A 164 -8.61 12.22 -15.26
C GLY A 164 -8.36 11.20 -14.15
N VAL A 165 -9.39 10.49 -13.67
CA VAL A 165 -9.26 9.44 -12.65
C VAL A 165 -8.19 8.42 -13.02
N GLN A 166 -7.35 8.03 -12.06
CA GLN A 166 -6.22 7.12 -12.25
C GLN A 166 -6.63 5.63 -12.17
N PHE A 167 -7.94 5.36 -12.17
CA PHE A 167 -8.47 4.02 -12.40
C PHE A 167 -8.57 3.75 -13.91
N PRO A 168 -8.19 2.55 -14.41
CA PRO A 168 -8.33 2.17 -15.83
C PRO A 168 -9.80 1.91 -16.20
N LYS A 169 -10.61 2.98 -16.27
CA LYS A 169 -12.08 2.95 -16.39
C LYS A 169 -12.64 2.19 -17.60
N ASP A 170 -11.86 2.06 -18.66
CA ASP A 170 -12.27 1.37 -19.89
C ASP A 170 -11.88 -0.13 -19.89
N ASP A 171 -11.13 -0.57 -18.88
CA ASP A 171 -10.79 -1.98 -18.66
C ASP A 171 -11.85 -2.67 -17.78
N LYS A 172 -12.70 -3.47 -18.43
CA LYS A 172 -13.73 -4.28 -17.77
C LYS A 172 -13.14 -5.33 -16.83
N ARG A 173 -11.94 -5.86 -17.11
CA ARG A 173 -11.27 -6.84 -16.23
C ARG A 173 -10.74 -6.15 -14.99
N ALA A 174 -10.17 -4.96 -15.09
CA ALA A 174 -9.78 -4.15 -13.93
C ALA A 174 -10.99 -3.84 -13.03
N TYR A 175 -12.12 -3.45 -13.61
CA TYR A 175 -13.37 -3.22 -12.86
C TYR A 175 -13.87 -4.49 -12.13
N GLU A 176 -13.90 -5.63 -12.83
CA GLU A 176 -14.22 -6.94 -12.23
C GLU A 176 -13.26 -7.33 -11.11
N GLN A 177 -11.96 -7.03 -11.21
CA GLN A 177 -11.01 -7.27 -10.12
C GLN A 177 -11.24 -6.31 -8.95
N ALA A 178 -11.55 -5.04 -9.20
CA ALA A 178 -11.82 -4.06 -8.15
C ALA A 178 -13.02 -4.44 -7.28
N MET A 179 -14.15 -4.84 -7.89
CA MET A 179 -15.33 -5.25 -7.11
C MET A 179 -15.11 -6.55 -6.32
N ARG A 180 -14.16 -7.40 -6.74
CA ARG A 180 -13.76 -8.64 -6.04
C ARG A 180 -12.66 -8.43 -4.98
N ALA A 181 -12.02 -7.27 -4.92
CA ALA A 181 -10.88 -6.98 -4.04
C ALA A 181 -11.28 -6.64 -2.59
N ARG A 182 -12.34 -7.25 -2.05
CA ARG A 182 -12.93 -6.91 -0.75
C ARG A 182 -13.36 -8.15 0.06
N TYR A 183 -13.10 -8.09 1.35
CA TYR A 183 -13.63 -8.94 2.42
C TYR A 183 -14.54 -8.11 3.34
N GLU A 184 -15.31 -8.78 4.21
CA GLU A 184 -16.01 -8.10 5.31
C GLU A 184 -14.98 -7.47 6.27
N GLU A 185 -15.22 -6.22 6.67
CA GLU A 185 -14.22 -5.40 7.39
C GLU A 185 -14.47 -5.29 8.88
N PHE A 186 -15.62 -5.77 9.36
CA PHE A 186 -15.95 -5.90 10.78
C PHE A 186 -15.79 -4.59 11.60
N ASP A 187 -15.96 -3.43 10.94
CA ASP A 187 -15.70 -2.09 11.49
C ASP A 187 -16.59 -1.71 12.68
N ILE A 188 -16.19 -2.17 13.87
CA ILE A 188 -16.69 -1.75 15.18
C ILE A 188 -15.50 -1.61 16.15
N VAL A 189 -15.64 -0.78 17.18
CA VAL A 189 -14.55 -0.45 18.13
C VAL A 189 -13.93 -1.71 18.78
N LYS A 190 -14.75 -2.73 19.10
CA LYS A 190 -14.28 -4.04 19.61
C LYS A 190 -13.23 -4.68 18.68
N ASN A 191 -13.56 -4.78 17.39
CA ASN A 191 -12.72 -5.48 16.42
C ASN A 191 -11.52 -4.64 15.99
N VAL A 192 -11.69 -3.30 15.93
CA VAL A 192 -10.57 -2.38 15.74
C VAL A 192 -9.51 -2.53 16.83
N ARG A 193 -9.90 -2.75 18.10
CA ARG A 193 -8.96 -3.06 19.19
C ARG A 193 -8.34 -4.47 19.06
N LEU A 194 -9.14 -5.48 18.71
CA LEU A 194 -8.65 -6.85 18.48
C LEU A 194 -7.58 -6.89 17.38
N GLU A 195 -7.85 -6.28 16.22
CA GLU A 195 -6.88 -6.23 15.13
C GLU A 195 -5.65 -5.41 15.48
N ALA A 196 -5.80 -4.32 16.25
CA ALA A 196 -4.67 -3.53 16.75
C ALA A 196 -3.73 -4.35 17.65
N GLU A 197 -4.27 -5.16 18.57
CA GLU A 197 -3.49 -6.02 19.45
C GLU A 197 -2.76 -7.13 18.68
N ALA A 198 -3.47 -7.82 17.77
CA ALA A 198 -2.86 -8.86 16.93
C ALA A 198 -1.79 -8.26 15.99
N GLY A 199 -2.04 -7.09 15.42
CA GLY A 199 -1.11 -6.36 14.55
C GLY A 199 0.14 -5.91 15.31
N ALA A 200 0.01 -5.45 16.55
CA ALA A 200 1.17 -5.11 17.39
C ALA A 200 2.06 -6.33 17.64
N LYS A 201 1.47 -7.49 18.00
CA LYS A 201 2.19 -8.76 18.17
C LYS A 201 2.88 -9.22 16.88
N ALA A 202 2.21 -9.10 15.73
CA ALA A 202 2.79 -9.42 14.42
C ALA A 202 3.98 -8.50 14.07
N ILE A 203 3.86 -7.20 14.34
CA ILE A 203 4.93 -6.21 14.11
C ILE A 203 6.12 -6.45 15.06
N ASP A 204 5.88 -6.93 16.28
CA ASP A 204 6.96 -7.30 17.21
C ASP A 204 7.72 -8.56 16.76
N GLU A 205 7.05 -9.53 16.12
CA GLU A 205 7.71 -10.70 15.49
C GLU A 205 8.50 -10.32 14.22
N VAL A 206 7.99 -9.36 13.43
CA VAL A 206 8.70 -8.82 12.25
C VAL A 206 9.90 -7.94 12.66
N GLY A 207 9.79 -7.22 13.78
CA GLY A 207 10.75 -6.22 14.21
C GLY A 207 10.55 -4.85 13.53
N PRO A 208 11.58 -3.98 13.52
CA PRO A 208 11.47 -2.59 13.10
C PRO A 208 10.78 -2.39 11.73
N SER A 209 9.59 -1.80 11.74
CA SER A 209 8.71 -1.72 10.57
C SER A 209 8.13 -0.32 10.38
N VAL A 210 7.97 0.11 9.12
CA VAL A 210 7.04 1.18 8.76
C VAL A 210 5.74 0.54 8.34
N VAL A 211 4.64 0.97 8.95
CA VAL A 211 3.31 0.43 8.65
C VAL A 211 2.68 1.26 7.54
N LEU A 212 2.36 0.62 6.43
CA LEU A 212 1.62 1.20 5.31
C LEU A 212 0.16 0.78 5.45
N THR A 213 -0.76 1.73 5.47
CA THR A 213 -2.17 1.42 5.66
C THR A 213 -3.07 2.09 4.65
N ASN A 214 -4.29 1.56 4.51
CA ASN A 214 -5.33 2.24 3.77
C ASN A 214 -6.69 2.10 4.46
N SER A 215 -7.52 3.14 4.31
CA SER A 215 -8.85 3.21 4.90
C SER A 215 -8.79 2.96 6.43
N ALA A 216 -9.77 2.23 7.00
CA ALA A 216 -9.85 1.91 8.42
C ALA A 216 -8.58 1.22 9.00
N GLY A 217 -7.73 0.62 8.15
CA GLY A 217 -6.44 0.04 8.58
C GLY A 217 -5.52 1.08 9.24
N GLY A 218 -5.66 2.37 8.92
CA GLY A 218 -4.89 3.43 9.58
C GLY A 218 -5.26 3.64 11.05
N LEU A 219 -6.56 3.61 11.39
CA LEU A 219 -7.01 3.64 12.79
C LEU A 219 -6.47 2.44 13.58
N ARG A 220 -6.53 1.24 12.98
CA ARG A 220 -6.06 -0.01 13.58
C ARG A 220 -4.55 0.01 13.81
N ALA A 221 -3.75 0.48 12.83
CA ALA A 221 -2.30 0.61 12.96
C ALA A 221 -1.87 1.74 13.92
N LEU A 222 -2.61 2.85 14.00
CA LEU A 222 -2.37 3.88 15.02
C LEU A 222 -2.53 3.27 16.42
N LEU A 223 -3.56 2.47 16.67
CA LEU A 223 -3.71 1.74 17.94
C LEU A 223 -2.65 0.65 18.15
N ALA A 224 -2.20 -0.04 17.09
CA ALA A 224 -1.09 -1.00 17.20
C ALA A 224 0.23 -0.29 17.60
N ALA A 225 0.45 0.93 17.12
CA ALA A 225 1.61 1.75 17.47
C ALA A 225 1.58 2.32 18.89
N THR A 226 0.43 2.32 19.58
CA THR A 226 0.41 2.55 21.04
C THR A 226 0.87 1.33 21.82
N GLN A 227 0.96 0.15 21.20
CA GLN A 227 1.23 -1.13 21.87
C GLN A 227 2.62 -1.71 21.52
N SER A 228 3.08 -1.56 20.27
CA SER A 228 4.39 -2.05 19.81
C SER A 228 5.41 -0.93 19.65
N SER A 229 6.59 -1.11 20.23
CA SER A 229 7.75 -0.22 20.01
C SER A 229 8.45 -0.46 18.65
N ASN A 230 8.07 -1.52 17.92
CA ASN A 230 8.66 -1.86 16.62
C ASN A 230 8.05 -1.09 15.45
N VAL A 231 6.90 -0.42 15.63
CA VAL A 231 6.44 0.60 14.69
C VAL A 231 7.44 1.77 14.69
N LYS A 232 8.12 2.01 13.57
CA LYS A 232 9.09 3.11 13.38
C LYS A 232 8.54 4.28 12.56
N GLY A 233 7.31 4.17 12.08
CA GLY A 233 6.58 5.20 11.34
C GLY A 233 5.31 4.62 10.71
N ILE A 234 4.37 5.49 10.37
CA ILE A 234 3.13 5.10 9.67
C ILE A 234 2.94 5.98 8.45
N VAL A 235 2.62 5.37 7.30
CA VAL A 235 2.11 6.06 6.11
C VAL A 235 0.71 5.54 5.82
N ALA A 236 -0.28 6.37 6.13
CA ALA A 236 -1.69 6.00 6.08
C ALA A 236 -2.38 6.69 4.91
N TYR A 237 -2.77 5.91 3.90
CA TYR A 237 -3.51 6.37 2.73
C TYR A 237 -4.99 6.46 3.07
N GLU A 238 -5.60 7.65 2.99
CA GLU A 238 -7.06 7.85 3.08
C GLU A 238 -7.67 7.39 4.42
N ASN A 239 -7.03 7.73 5.53
CA ASN A 239 -7.43 7.26 6.85
C ASN A 239 -8.72 7.96 7.35
N PRO A 240 -9.82 7.23 7.63
CA PRO A 240 -11.11 7.81 7.98
C PRO A 240 -11.31 8.07 9.48
N GLY A 241 -10.49 7.47 10.36
CA GLY A 241 -10.70 7.44 11.80
C GLY A 241 -9.39 7.52 12.59
N PHE A 242 -9.45 8.12 13.78
CA PHE A 242 -8.25 8.48 14.56
C PHE A 242 -8.50 8.24 16.05
N PRO A 243 -7.50 7.72 16.82
CA PRO A 243 -7.58 7.68 18.26
C PRO A 243 -7.34 9.07 18.84
N PHE A 244 -8.04 9.44 19.90
CA PHE A 244 -7.85 10.71 20.61
C PHE A 244 -7.74 10.47 22.11
N PRO A 245 -6.97 11.29 22.86
CA PRO A 245 -7.02 11.27 24.31
C PRO A 245 -8.39 11.76 24.79
N GLU A 246 -8.71 11.51 26.06
CA GLU A 246 -9.95 12.00 26.65
C GLU A 246 -10.08 13.52 26.56
N GLY A 247 -11.30 13.99 26.29
CA GLY A 247 -11.59 15.41 26.07
C GLY A 247 -11.15 15.98 24.72
N ALA A 248 -10.60 15.17 23.79
CA ALA A 248 -10.16 15.63 22.47
C ALA A 248 -10.83 14.88 21.30
N GLY A 249 -10.71 15.44 20.09
CA GLY A 249 -11.29 14.87 18.87
C GLY A 249 -12.81 15.13 18.74
N PRO A 250 -13.52 14.38 17.89
CA PRO A 250 -14.94 14.60 17.68
C PRO A 250 -15.76 14.14 18.89
N ASP A 251 -16.74 14.96 19.26
CA ASP A 251 -17.80 14.62 20.21
C ASP A 251 -19.00 14.07 19.44
N ARG A 252 -19.05 12.73 19.32
CA ARG A 252 -20.12 11.97 18.67
C ARG A 252 -20.14 10.54 19.19
N PRO A 253 -21.27 9.81 19.09
CA PRO A 253 -21.32 8.38 19.42
C PRO A 253 -20.29 7.55 18.63
N GLU A 254 -19.86 6.44 19.21
CA GLU A 254 -18.98 5.48 18.54
C GLU A 254 -19.62 4.99 17.22
N GLY A 255 -18.83 5.01 16.16
CA GLY A 255 -19.16 4.45 14.85
C GLY A 255 -18.01 3.63 14.29
N PRO A 256 -18.10 3.18 13.03
CA PRO A 256 -17.12 2.27 12.42
C PRO A 256 -15.67 2.80 12.43
N PHE A 257 -15.51 4.13 12.36
CA PHE A 257 -14.21 4.81 12.37
C PHE A 257 -13.99 5.64 13.64
N GLY A 258 -14.59 5.20 14.76
CA GLY A 258 -14.53 5.86 16.06
C GLY A 258 -15.61 6.95 16.27
N PRO A 259 -15.42 7.84 17.26
CA PRO A 259 -14.18 8.08 18.02
C PRO A 259 -13.70 6.85 18.80
N ILE A 260 -12.38 6.73 18.95
CA ILE A 260 -11.77 5.79 19.89
C ILE A 260 -10.98 6.62 20.89
N ARG A 261 -11.27 6.42 22.18
CA ARG A 261 -10.50 7.02 23.27
C ARG A 261 -9.28 6.16 23.62
N VAL A 262 -8.17 6.83 23.89
CA VAL A 262 -6.92 6.26 24.39
C VAL A 262 -6.44 7.06 25.59
N THR A 263 -5.57 6.47 26.41
CA THR A 263 -4.92 7.19 27.49
C THR A 263 -3.95 8.26 26.96
N GLU A 264 -3.63 9.23 27.82
CA GLU A 264 -2.56 10.20 27.57
C GLU A 264 -1.23 9.54 27.25
N GLU A 265 -0.88 8.44 27.93
CA GLU A 265 0.36 7.71 27.67
C GLU A 265 0.37 7.07 26.27
N GLU A 266 -0.71 6.37 25.90
CA GLU A 266 -0.87 5.76 24.58
C GLU A 266 -0.80 6.81 23.46
N PHE A 267 -1.50 7.94 23.60
CA PHE A 267 -1.43 9.02 22.61
C PHE A 267 0.00 9.59 22.51
N ASN A 268 0.69 9.75 23.64
CA ASN A 268 2.05 10.28 23.66
C ASN A 268 3.06 9.33 22.98
N ARG A 269 2.79 8.01 22.88
CA ARG A 269 3.60 7.08 22.07
C ARG A 269 3.56 7.43 20.58
N LEU A 270 2.40 7.88 20.06
CA LEU A 270 2.25 8.32 18.66
C LEU A 270 3.08 9.56 18.32
N THR A 271 3.37 10.42 19.30
CA THR A 271 4.26 11.58 19.10
C THR A 271 5.73 11.19 18.87
N LYS A 272 6.12 9.93 19.13
CA LYS A 272 7.52 9.48 19.05
C LYS A 272 7.91 8.88 17.70
N ILE A 273 6.96 8.78 16.76
CA ILE A 273 7.18 8.23 15.42
C ILE A 273 6.72 9.24 14.34
N PRO A 274 7.33 9.22 13.15
CA PRO A 274 6.85 9.99 12.01
C PRO A 274 5.54 9.41 11.47
N LEU A 275 4.54 10.28 11.26
CA LEU A 275 3.23 9.95 10.71
C LEU A 275 3.00 10.75 9.42
N GLN A 276 2.60 10.07 8.34
CA GLN A 276 2.24 10.70 7.08
C GLN A 276 0.86 10.21 6.63
N PHE A 277 -0.10 11.12 6.60
CA PHE A 277 -1.43 10.87 6.07
C PHE A 277 -1.48 11.31 4.61
N VAL A 278 -1.72 10.37 3.70
CA VAL A 278 -1.70 10.60 2.26
C VAL A 278 -3.13 10.60 1.73
N TRP A 279 -3.46 11.64 0.97
CA TRP A 279 -4.80 11.91 0.45
C TRP A 279 -4.72 12.14 -1.06
N GLY A 280 -5.57 11.48 -1.83
CA GLY A 280 -5.68 11.58 -3.28
C GLY A 280 -6.45 12.82 -3.73
N ASP A 281 -7.15 12.69 -4.85
CA ASP A 281 -7.89 13.78 -5.51
C ASP A 281 -9.41 13.61 -5.31
N ASN A 282 -10.19 14.57 -5.82
CA ASN A 282 -11.65 14.60 -5.84
C ASN A 282 -12.33 14.50 -4.46
N ILE A 283 -11.61 14.83 -3.38
CA ILE A 283 -12.13 14.76 -2.00
C ILE A 283 -13.29 15.74 -1.81
N ALA A 284 -13.14 17.00 -2.24
CA ALA A 284 -14.16 18.04 -2.10
C ALA A 284 -15.47 17.74 -2.86
N ASP A 285 -15.38 17.00 -3.96
CA ASP A 285 -16.53 16.59 -4.78
C ASP A 285 -17.22 15.31 -4.29
N SER A 286 -16.59 14.60 -3.34
CA SER A 286 -17.10 13.36 -2.74
C SER A 286 -17.98 13.63 -1.53
N THR A 287 -18.87 12.69 -1.21
CA THR A 287 -19.90 12.85 -0.17
C THR A 287 -19.38 12.65 1.26
N THR A 288 -18.32 11.86 1.45
CA THR A 288 -17.87 11.39 2.78
C THR A 288 -16.49 11.90 3.20
N TRP A 289 -15.55 11.99 2.27
CA TRP A 289 -14.13 12.25 2.60
C TRP A 289 -13.78 13.65 3.12
N PRO A 290 -14.50 14.75 2.82
CA PRO A 290 -14.19 16.06 3.41
C PRO A 290 -14.21 16.08 4.94
N ALA A 291 -15.13 15.33 5.56
CA ALA A 291 -15.22 15.21 7.01
C ALA A 291 -14.03 14.43 7.60
N SER A 292 -13.63 13.33 6.96
CA SER A 292 -12.47 12.54 7.38
C SER A 292 -11.15 13.29 7.20
N LEU A 293 -10.98 14.05 6.12
CA LEU A 293 -9.82 14.93 5.92
C LEU A 293 -9.77 16.02 7.00
N LYS A 294 -10.91 16.65 7.34
CA LYS A 294 -10.98 17.63 8.44
C LYS A 294 -10.62 17.01 9.80
N GLN A 295 -11.08 15.78 10.08
CA GLN A 295 -10.70 15.05 11.30
C GLN A 295 -9.20 14.68 11.29
N CYS A 296 -8.62 14.41 10.11
CA CYS A 296 -7.18 14.20 9.94
C CYS A 296 -6.38 15.47 10.24
N GLU A 297 -6.83 16.63 9.76
CA GLU A 297 -6.21 17.93 10.01
C GLU A 297 -6.16 18.22 11.52
N GLN A 298 -7.27 17.99 12.25
CA GLN A 298 -7.33 18.11 13.72
C GLN A 298 -6.39 17.14 14.46
N PHE A 299 -6.32 15.88 14.03
CA PHE A 299 -5.44 14.88 14.65
C PHE A 299 -3.95 15.22 14.44
N VAL A 300 -3.58 15.65 13.22
CA VAL A 300 -2.22 16.04 12.87
C VAL A 300 -1.79 17.30 13.63
N GLU A 301 -2.69 18.27 13.77
CA GLU A 301 -2.46 19.43 14.62
C GLU A 301 -2.18 19.03 16.07
N LEU A 302 -3.03 18.18 16.67
CA LEU A 302 -2.87 17.73 18.07
C LEU A 302 -1.56 16.95 18.30
N ILE A 303 -1.15 16.08 17.37
CA ILE A 303 0.14 15.37 17.47
C ILE A 303 1.31 16.38 17.44
N ASN A 304 1.26 17.37 16.55
CA ASN A 304 2.32 18.36 16.40
C ASN A 304 2.36 19.38 17.57
N GLN A 305 1.21 19.78 18.12
CA GLN A 305 1.12 20.58 19.34
C GLN A 305 1.80 19.88 20.54
N ARG A 306 1.83 18.53 20.55
CA ARG A 306 2.54 17.72 21.55
C ARG A 306 3.98 17.34 21.17
N GLY A 307 4.56 18.03 20.18
CA GLY A 307 5.95 17.83 19.74
C GLY A 307 6.18 16.59 18.88
N GLY A 308 5.13 16.03 18.28
CA GLY A 308 5.24 14.95 17.30
C GLY A 308 5.64 15.41 15.90
N ASN A 309 5.74 14.46 14.97
CA ASN A 309 6.06 14.69 13.55
C ASN A 309 4.98 14.05 12.67
N ALA A 310 3.82 14.71 12.60
CA ALA A 310 2.71 14.31 11.75
C ALA A 310 2.54 15.27 10.56
N LYS A 311 2.28 14.72 9.37
CA LYS A 311 2.10 15.50 8.13
C LYS A 311 0.92 14.99 7.31
N ILE A 312 0.29 15.90 6.59
CA ILE A 312 -0.67 15.60 5.53
C ILE A 312 0.04 15.81 4.19
N LEU A 313 -0.16 14.87 3.27
CA LEU A 313 0.26 14.97 1.87
C LEU A 313 -0.99 14.80 1.01
N LYS A 314 -1.50 15.90 0.45
CA LYS A 314 -2.49 15.83 -0.62
C LYS A 314 -1.71 15.62 -1.92
N LEU A 315 -1.99 14.54 -2.64
CA LEU A 315 -1.24 14.13 -3.84
C LEU A 315 -1.30 15.21 -4.93
N THR A 316 -2.39 15.98 -4.97
CA THR A 316 -2.57 17.18 -5.79
C THR A 316 -1.46 18.22 -5.60
N ASP A 317 -0.97 18.39 -4.37
CA ASP A 317 0.00 19.43 -3.99
C ASP A 317 1.41 19.10 -4.53
N VAL A 318 1.65 17.83 -4.81
CA VAL A 318 2.87 17.32 -5.50
C VAL A 318 2.61 16.99 -6.98
N GLY A 319 1.51 17.49 -7.55
CA GLY A 319 1.18 17.39 -8.97
C GLY A 319 0.56 16.06 -9.42
N LEU A 320 0.23 15.16 -8.49
CA LEU A 320 -0.40 13.87 -8.78
C LEU A 320 -1.93 14.01 -8.70
N LYS A 321 -2.58 13.97 -9.86
CA LYS A 321 -4.01 14.27 -10.04
C LYS A 321 -4.84 13.05 -10.44
N GLY A 322 -6.12 13.06 -10.08
CA GLY A 322 -7.09 12.00 -10.32
C GLY A 322 -6.89 10.75 -9.46
N ASN A 323 -6.07 10.83 -8.39
CA ASN A 323 -5.81 9.69 -7.52
C ASN A 323 -7.04 9.30 -6.70
N THR A 324 -7.37 8.01 -6.71
CA THR A 324 -8.53 7.41 -6.05
C THR A 324 -8.29 7.23 -4.54
N HIS A 325 -9.23 6.57 -3.86
CA HIS A 325 -9.06 6.11 -2.48
C HIS A 325 -7.93 5.08 -2.29
N ILE A 326 -7.43 4.47 -3.38
CA ILE A 326 -6.44 3.39 -3.34
C ILE A 326 -5.25 3.78 -4.26
N PRO A 327 -4.53 4.87 -3.93
CA PRO A 327 -3.58 5.54 -4.85
C PRO A 327 -2.33 4.71 -5.16
N PHE A 328 -2.09 3.62 -4.43
CA PHE A 328 -1.01 2.67 -4.67
C PHE A 328 -1.39 1.54 -5.66
N MET A 329 -2.67 1.42 -6.03
CA MET A 329 -3.16 0.57 -7.14
C MET A 329 -3.44 1.34 -8.43
N ASP A 330 -3.57 2.67 -8.34
CA ASP A 330 -3.80 3.58 -9.45
C ASP A 330 -2.72 3.49 -10.56
N MET A 331 -3.08 3.87 -11.79
CA MET A 331 -2.18 3.83 -12.95
C MET A 331 -0.85 4.58 -12.72
N ASN A 332 -0.86 5.66 -11.93
CA ASN A 332 0.33 6.45 -11.57
C ASN A 332 1.06 5.97 -10.30
N ASN A 333 0.76 4.78 -9.75
CA ASN A 333 1.25 4.34 -8.43
C ASN A 333 2.77 4.44 -8.21
N ARG A 334 3.60 4.35 -9.26
CA ARG A 334 5.06 4.51 -9.17
C ARG A 334 5.44 5.87 -8.58
N ALA A 335 4.75 6.93 -8.98
CA ALA A 335 4.98 8.28 -8.45
C ALA A 335 4.48 8.40 -6.99
N VAL A 336 3.43 7.67 -6.61
CA VAL A 336 2.95 7.57 -5.22
C VAL A 336 3.96 6.78 -4.35
N ALA A 337 4.60 5.74 -4.91
CA ALA A 337 5.69 5.00 -4.26
C ALA A 337 6.96 5.86 -4.10
N ASP A 338 7.19 6.82 -5.00
CA ASP A 338 8.27 7.79 -4.87
C ASP A 338 8.04 8.76 -3.71
N GLN A 339 6.79 9.17 -3.44
CA GLN A 339 6.44 9.93 -2.24
C GLN A 339 6.70 9.13 -0.95
N LEU A 340 6.33 7.84 -0.92
CA LEU A 340 6.66 6.96 0.21
C LEU A 340 8.19 6.79 0.36
N SER A 341 8.94 6.69 -0.73
CA SER A 341 10.41 6.65 -0.66
C SER A 341 11.02 7.96 -0.16
N ALA A 342 10.41 9.11 -0.47
CA ALA A 342 10.79 10.41 0.09
C ALA A 342 10.52 10.47 1.60
N PHE A 343 9.37 10.00 2.08
CA PHE A 343 9.08 9.87 3.52
C PHE A 343 10.09 8.96 4.23
N LEU A 344 10.36 7.78 3.68
CA LEU A 344 11.31 6.82 4.26
C LEU A 344 12.71 7.42 4.38
N LYS A 345 13.19 8.08 3.32
CA LYS A 345 14.49 8.76 3.30
C LYS A 345 14.55 9.95 4.26
N GLN A 346 13.52 10.81 4.29
CA GLN A 346 13.47 11.99 5.17
C GLN A 346 13.60 11.61 6.65
N ASN A 347 13.02 10.48 7.05
CA ASN A 347 13.03 10.00 8.44
C ASN A 347 14.15 8.99 8.72
N GLY A 348 15.04 8.71 7.75
CA GLY A 348 16.15 7.76 7.91
C GLY A 348 15.73 6.29 8.04
N LEU A 349 14.52 5.96 7.57
CA LEU A 349 13.89 4.63 7.62
C LEU A 349 14.20 3.76 6.39
N ASP A 350 15.09 4.23 5.51
CA ASP A 350 15.59 3.48 4.34
C ASP A 350 17.00 2.91 4.54
N ARG A 351 17.55 2.93 5.76
CA ARG A 351 18.93 2.47 6.02
C ARG A 351 19.14 0.98 5.72
N ARG A 352 20.30 0.67 5.13
CA ARG A 352 20.87 -0.70 5.03
C ARG A 352 21.65 -1.04 6.29
#